data_AF-A0A1Z9E661-F1
#
_entry.id   AF-A0A1Z9E661-F1
#
_cell.length_a   1.000
_cell.length_b   1.000
_cell.length_c   1.000
_cell.angle_alpha   90.00
_cell.angle_beta   90.00
_cell.angle_gamma   90.00
#
_symmetry.space_group_name_H-M   'P 1'
#
loop_
_entity.id
_entity.type
_entity.pdbx_description
1 polymer ?
#
loop_
_entity_poly.entity_id
_entity_poly.type
_entity_poly.pdbx_seq_one_letter_code
_entity_poly.pdbx_strand_id
1 'polypeptide(L)'
;MSVEWFKWAKTVKGLKSSEKFVLICLADYFNDNLGYAYPAHETIANYTCLERSTINRACKSLQQKGFISWKHQHKDSGRYSSNKYVLHHVADSHKVESNTSVLQSATYPCGTVQQKHLSKHLNLTLNNTNKYKSIKVKKLSEKQESYAEKLANKYWSRYQHEQFAFESLLADCRTYLLSSQTDDDWKAIGNGLPPPSEVVNI
;
A
#
# COMPACT_ATOMS: atom_id res chain seq x y z
N MET A 1 3.89 26.04 15.66
CA MET A 1 2.60 25.62 16.22
C MET A 1 1.56 26.56 15.70
N SER A 2 0.59 26.04 14.95
CA SER A 2 -0.49 26.81 14.37
C SER A 2 -1.72 26.74 15.28
N VAL A 3 -2.12 27.87 15.84
CA VAL A 3 -3.30 27.95 16.73
C VAL A 3 -4.58 27.68 15.92
N GLU A 4 -4.64 28.15 14.68
CA GLU A 4 -5.83 28.03 13.83
C GLU A 4 -6.07 26.58 13.39
N TRP A 5 -5.05 25.88 12.87
CA TRP A 5 -5.17 24.47 12.54
C TRP A 5 -5.50 23.61 13.76
N PHE A 6 -4.91 23.93 14.92
CA PHE A 6 -5.21 23.21 16.16
C PHE A 6 -6.67 23.37 16.59
N LYS A 7 -7.24 24.58 16.49
CA LYS A 7 -8.66 24.82 16.74
C LYS A 7 -9.53 24.05 15.77
N TRP A 8 -9.25 24.13 14.47
CA TRP A 8 -10.00 23.41 13.44
C TRP A 8 -9.97 21.89 13.67
N ALA A 9 -8.80 21.30 13.95
CA ALA A 9 -8.68 19.85 14.16
C ALA A 9 -9.58 19.35 15.30
N LYS A 10 -9.82 20.18 16.33
CA LYS A 10 -10.76 19.86 17.43
C LYS A 10 -12.22 19.86 16.99
N THR A 11 -12.62 20.68 16.03
CA THR A 11 -14.03 20.77 15.58
C THR A 11 -14.45 19.63 14.65
N VAL A 12 -13.51 19.01 13.92
CA VAL A 12 -13.78 17.92 12.97
C VAL A 12 -14.53 16.73 13.62
N LYS A 13 -15.65 16.28 13.05
CA LYS A 13 -16.42 15.14 13.58
C LYS A 13 -16.27 13.89 12.69
N GLY A 14 -16.74 12.73 13.17
CA GLY A 14 -16.75 11.48 12.37
C GLY A 14 -15.40 10.77 12.21
N LEU A 15 -14.39 11.15 13.01
CA LEU A 15 -13.10 10.48 13.07
C LEU A 15 -13.05 9.46 14.20
N LYS A 16 -12.30 8.37 14.01
CA LYS A 16 -11.96 7.46 15.11
C LYS A 16 -11.05 8.17 16.11
N SER A 17 -11.01 7.72 17.36
CA SER A 17 -10.19 8.34 18.41
C SER A 17 -8.72 8.47 18.00
N SER A 18 -8.12 7.40 17.44
CA SER A 18 -6.72 7.44 16.98
C SER A 18 -6.50 8.43 15.84
N GLU A 19 -7.42 8.50 14.87
CA GLU A 19 -7.36 9.47 13.75
C GLU A 19 -7.45 10.91 14.28
N LYS A 20 -8.36 11.14 15.22
CA LYS A 20 -8.58 12.43 15.86
C LYS A 20 -7.32 12.92 16.60
N PHE A 21 -6.71 12.06 17.41
CA PHE A 21 -5.48 12.41 18.13
C PHE A 21 -4.31 12.68 17.19
N VAL A 22 -4.14 11.86 16.13
CA VAL A 22 -3.09 12.10 15.13
C VAL A 22 -3.32 13.42 14.40
N LEU A 23 -4.55 13.74 14.00
CA LEU A 23 -4.86 15.00 13.33
C LEU A 23 -4.57 16.22 14.22
N ILE A 24 -4.95 16.15 15.50
CA ILE A 24 -4.66 17.21 16.48
C ILE A 24 -3.15 17.39 16.65
N CYS A 25 -2.39 16.28 16.78
CA CYS A 25 -0.93 16.33 16.85
C CYS A 25 -0.33 16.98 15.60
N LEU A 26 -0.74 16.58 14.40
CA LEU A 26 -0.23 17.19 13.16
C LEU A 26 -0.55 18.69 13.07
N ALA A 27 -1.74 19.10 13.52
CA ALA A 27 -2.12 20.50 13.58
C ALA A 27 -1.29 21.32 14.58
N ASP A 28 -0.97 20.73 15.73
CA ASP A 28 -0.09 21.33 16.75
C ASP A 28 1.33 21.55 16.21
N TYR A 29 1.87 20.57 15.48
CA TYR A 29 3.17 20.66 14.83
C TYR A 29 3.15 21.40 13.48
N PHE A 30 2.00 21.95 13.07
CA PHE A 30 1.92 22.71 11.82
C PHE A 30 2.69 24.02 11.92
N ASN A 31 3.44 24.31 10.86
CA ASN A 31 4.21 25.54 10.72
C ASN A 31 3.56 26.42 9.65
N ASP A 32 2.92 27.50 10.06
CA ASP A 32 2.20 28.41 9.17
C ASP A 32 3.10 29.05 8.11
N ASN A 33 4.36 29.32 8.44
CA ASN A 33 5.32 29.92 7.50
C ASN A 33 5.74 28.93 6.39
N LEU A 34 5.80 27.64 6.71
CA LEU A 34 6.21 26.60 5.77
C LEU A 34 5.02 25.94 5.06
N GLY A 35 3.83 26.01 5.64
CA GLY A 35 2.60 25.38 5.12
C GLY A 35 2.53 23.87 5.33
N TYR A 36 3.34 23.30 6.24
CA TYR A 36 3.31 21.86 6.56
C TYR A 36 3.78 21.56 7.99
N ALA A 37 3.36 20.41 8.50
CA ALA A 37 3.87 19.80 9.72
C ALA A 37 4.95 18.77 9.37
N TYR A 38 5.98 18.61 10.20
CA TYR A 38 7.07 17.65 9.97
C TYR A 38 7.48 16.83 11.22
N PRO A 39 6.54 16.40 12.09
CA PRO A 39 6.89 15.57 13.24
C PRO A 39 7.41 14.20 12.78
N ALA A 40 8.39 13.66 13.51
CA ALA A 40 8.80 12.28 13.33
C ALA A 40 7.70 11.33 13.88
N HIS A 41 7.65 10.10 13.38
CA HIS A 41 6.69 9.10 13.89
C HIS A 41 6.82 8.86 15.40
N GLU A 42 8.04 8.98 15.93
CA GLU A 42 8.29 8.85 17.36
C GLU A 42 7.72 10.03 18.16
N THR A 43 7.80 11.24 17.61
CA THR A 43 7.14 12.42 18.18
C THR A 43 5.63 12.24 18.22
N ILE A 44 5.03 11.74 17.13
CA ILE A 44 3.58 11.46 17.08
C ILE A 44 3.21 10.38 18.10
N ALA A 45 4.03 9.33 18.21
CA ALA A 45 3.81 8.25 19.18
C ALA A 45 3.84 8.76 20.62
N ASN A 46 4.83 9.58 20.98
CA ASN A 46 4.93 10.16 22.32
C ASN A 46 3.76 11.10 22.63
N TYR A 47 3.33 11.89 21.64
CA TYR A 47 2.20 12.81 21.82
C TYR A 47 0.86 12.08 21.97
N THR A 48 0.64 11.04 21.16
CA THR A 48 -0.66 10.35 21.07
C THR A 48 -0.76 9.10 21.93
N CYS A 49 0.37 8.63 22.49
CA CYS A 49 0.52 7.33 23.14
C CYS A 49 0.13 6.14 22.24
N LEU A 50 0.23 6.31 20.91
CA LEU A 50 -0.11 5.28 19.93
C LEU A 50 1.13 4.58 19.42
N GLU A 51 0.98 3.29 19.11
CA GLU A 51 2.02 2.55 18.40
C GLU A 51 2.15 3.01 16.94
N ARG A 52 3.35 2.82 16.36
CA ARG A 52 3.64 3.14 14.96
C ARG A 52 2.65 2.50 13.98
N SER A 53 2.21 1.27 14.25
CA SER A 53 1.26 0.58 13.38
C SER A 53 -0.11 1.27 13.35
N THR A 54 -0.56 1.77 14.49
CA THR A 54 -1.82 2.52 14.63
C THR A 54 -1.72 3.91 14.02
N ILE A 55 -0.58 4.60 14.22
CA ILE A 55 -0.30 5.89 13.58
C ILE A 55 -0.34 5.75 12.05
N ASN A 56 0.31 4.72 11.49
CA ASN A 56 0.29 4.48 10.05
C ASN A 56 -1.13 4.25 9.52
N ARG A 57 -1.95 3.46 10.24
CA ARG A 57 -3.37 3.24 9.88
C ARG A 57 -4.17 4.53 9.95
N ALA A 58 -3.98 5.33 11.01
CA ALA A 58 -4.64 6.62 11.19
C ALA A 58 -4.27 7.61 10.08
N CYS A 59 -2.98 7.77 9.78
CA CYS A 59 -2.50 8.63 8.69
C CYS A 59 -3.11 8.23 7.34
N LYS A 60 -3.10 6.92 7.01
CA LYS A 60 -3.72 6.43 5.77
C LYS A 60 -5.22 6.73 5.73
N SER A 61 -5.94 6.51 6.83
CA SER A 61 -7.38 6.81 6.87
C SER A 61 -7.67 8.31 6.76
N LEU A 62 -6.89 9.16 7.43
CA LEU A 62 -6.99 10.61 7.31
C LEU A 62 -6.72 11.08 5.88
N GLN A 63 -5.74 10.49 5.20
CA GLN A 63 -5.46 10.78 3.79
C GLN A 63 -6.61 10.34 2.88
N GLN A 64 -7.16 9.14 3.08
CA GLN A 64 -8.33 8.66 2.33
C GLN A 64 -9.55 9.56 2.52
N LYS A 65 -9.74 10.08 3.73
CA LYS A 65 -10.80 11.05 4.05
C LYS A 65 -10.48 12.48 3.58
N GLY A 66 -9.30 12.72 3.01
CA GLY A 66 -8.89 14.01 2.48
C GLY A 66 -8.35 15.01 3.49
N PHE A 67 -8.25 14.67 4.78
CA PHE A 67 -7.81 15.62 5.82
C PHE A 67 -6.32 15.96 5.75
N ILE A 68 -5.50 15.04 5.25
CA ILE A 68 -4.05 15.23 5.14
C ILE A 68 -3.51 14.69 3.82
N SER A 69 -2.37 15.22 3.40
CA SER A 69 -1.47 14.55 2.45
C SER A 69 -0.05 14.57 3.00
N TRP A 70 0.80 13.64 2.58
CA TRP A 70 2.21 13.69 2.99
C TRP A 70 3.17 13.35 1.86
N LYS A 71 4.41 13.82 2.00
CA LYS A 71 5.53 13.47 1.15
C LYS A 71 6.65 12.88 1.99
N HIS A 72 7.20 11.76 1.52
CA HIS A 72 8.42 11.20 2.06
C HIS A 72 9.59 12.12 1.70
N GLN A 73 10.52 12.27 2.65
CA GLN A 73 11.74 13.01 2.43
C GLN A 73 12.92 12.05 2.49
N HIS A 74 13.86 12.23 1.56
CA HIS A 74 15.15 11.57 1.58
C HIS A 74 16.21 12.61 1.92
N LYS A 75 17.14 12.23 2.80
CA LYS A 75 18.40 12.97 2.96
C LYS A 75 19.33 12.60 1.82
N ASP A 76 20.30 13.47 1.54
CA ASP A 76 21.37 13.21 0.55
C ASP A 76 22.15 11.93 0.88
N SER A 77 22.17 11.54 2.15
CA SER A 77 22.73 10.26 2.63
C SER A 77 21.90 9.02 2.26
N GLY A 78 20.84 9.16 1.45
CA GLY A 78 19.91 8.08 1.06
C GLY A 78 18.95 7.60 2.16
N ARG A 79 19.05 8.14 3.39
CA ARG A 79 18.18 7.75 4.52
C ARG A 79 16.88 8.56 4.50
N TYR A 80 15.80 7.94 4.95
CA TYR A 80 14.53 8.64 5.15
C TYR A 80 14.67 9.72 6.22
N SER A 81 14.11 10.89 5.95
CA SER A 81 13.88 11.96 6.91
C SER A 81 12.42 11.93 7.40
N SER A 82 12.08 12.81 8.34
CA SER A 82 10.70 13.02 8.76
C SER A 82 9.81 13.38 7.57
N ASN A 83 8.61 12.81 7.55
CA ASN A 83 7.63 13.11 6.52
C ASN A 83 7.14 14.56 6.64
N LYS A 84 6.79 15.17 5.51
CA LYS A 84 6.10 16.47 5.48
C LYS A 84 4.61 16.23 5.28
N TYR A 85 3.81 16.65 6.24
CA TYR A 85 2.35 16.52 6.28
C TYR A 85 1.69 17.87 5.98
N VAL A 86 0.83 17.91 4.97
CA VAL A 86 -0.02 19.07 4.64
C VAL A 86 -1.43 18.77 5.12
N LEU A 87 -2.06 19.74 5.77
CA LEU A 87 -3.44 19.63 6.24
C LEU A 87 -4.38 20.31 5.25
N HIS A 88 -5.58 19.75 5.08
CA HIS A 88 -6.60 20.27 4.17
C HIS A 88 -7.91 20.50 4.92
N HIS A 89 -8.57 21.62 4.63
CA HIS A 89 -9.95 21.83 5.04
C HIS A 89 -10.86 21.03 4.12
N VAL A 90 -11.34 19.90 4.61
CA VAL A 90 -12.40 19.15 3.94
C VAL A 90 -13.72 19.79 4.38
N ALA A 91 -14.53 20.25 3.44
CA ALA A 91 -15.92 20.55 3.73
C ALA A 91 -16.59 19.27 4.26
N ASP A 92 -17.62 19.38 5.09
CA ASP A 92 -18.45 18.24 5.54
C ASP A 92 -19.25 17.66 4.34
N SER A 93 -18.59 17.32 3.25
CA SER A 93 -19.13 16.63 2.10
C SER A 93 -19.27 15.17 2.50
N HIS A 94 -20.46 14.85 3.01
CA HIS A 94 -21.17 13.58 2.94
C HIS A 94 -20.30 12.31 3.00
N LYS A 95 -20.53 11.52 4.06
CA LYS A 95 -20.17 10.09 4.16
C LYS A 95 -20.15 9.45 2.77
N VAL A 96 -18.96 9.28 2.19
CA VAL A 96 -18.78 8.32 1.11
C VAL A 96 -18.78 6.97 1.80
N GLU A 97 -19.95 6.35 1.78
CA GLU A 97 -20.15 4.95 2.13
C GLU A 97 -19.10 4.14 1.38
N SER A 98 -18.21 3.53 2.15
CA SER A 98 -17.21 2.64 1.62
C SER A 98 -17.95 1.40 1.11
N ASN A 99 -18.15 1.33 -0.19
CA ASN A 99 -18.50 0.14 -0.96
C ASN A 99 -19.73 -0.63 -0.46
N THR A 100 -20.89 -0.30 -1.04
CA THR A 100 -22.01 -1.23 -1.19
C THR A 100 -21.48 -2.48 -1.91
N SER A 101 -21.14 -3.51 -1.11
CA SER A 101 -21.02 -4.88 -1.60
C SER A 101 -22.35 -5.22 -2.27
N VAL A 102 -22.30 -5.48 -3.58
CA VAL A 102 -23.44 -5.96 -4.36
C VAL A 102 -24.03 -7.17 -3.62
N LEU A 103 -25.26 -7.00 -3.16
CA LEU A 103 -26.06 -8.06 -2.55
C LEU A 103 -26.38 -9.06 -3.66
N GLN A 104 -25.66 -10.17 -3.70
CA GLN A 104 -25.98 -11.25 -4.61
C GLN A 104 -27.29 -11.90 -4.14
N SER A 105 -28.26 -11.87 -5.05
CA SER A 105 -29.66 -12.29 -4.90
C SER A 105 -29.83 -13.58 -4.09
N ALA A 106 -30.85 -13.56 -3.23
CA ALA A 106 -31.27 -14.67 -2.38
C ALA A 106 -31.50 -15.96 -3.17
N THR A 107 -30.66 -16.96 -2.90
CA THR A 107 -31.03 -18.37 -3.04
C THR A 107 -30.90 -18.98 -1.66
N TYR A 108 -32.02 -19.34 -1.05
CA TYR A 108 -32.03 -20.12 0.19
C TYR A 108 -31.74 -21.59 -0.14
N PRO A 109 -30.76 -22.23 0.51
CA PRO A 109 -30.86 -23.64 0.83
C PRO A 109 -31.16 -23.75 2.32
N CYS A 110 -32.40 -24.09 2.63
CA CYS A 110 -32.77 -24.68 3.90
C CYS A 110 -31.89 -25.92 4.14
N GLY A 111 -31.16 -25.92 5.25
CA GLY A 111 -30.35 -27.05 5.70
C GLY A 111 -29.78 -26.75 7.09
N THR A 112 -30.45 -27.21 8.13
CA THR A 112 -29.95 -27.21 9.51
C THR A 112 -28.77 -28.16 9.62
N VAL A 113 -27.55 -27.66 9.40
CA VAL A 113 -26.32 -28.37 9.78
C VAL A 113 -25.82 -27.77 11.08
N GLN A 114 -25.98 -28.53 12.18
CA GLN A 114 -25.36 -28.20 13.46
C GLN A 114 -23.84 -28.16 13.30
N GLN A 115 -23.24 -27.01 13.57
CA GLN A 115 -21.79 -26.88 13.59
C GLN A 115 -21.23 -27.68 14.78
N LYS A 116 -20.39 -28.67 14.49
CA LYS A 116 -19.70 -29.50 15.49
C LYS A 116 -18.80 -28.60 16.35
N HIS A 117 -19.11 -28.47 17.63
CA HIS A 117 -18.35 -27.64 18.56
C HIS A 117 -16.88 -28.10 18.64
N LEU A 118 -15.96 -27.18 18.40
CA LEU A 118 -14.53 -27.44 18.33
C LEU A 118 -13.98 -27.68 19.75
N SER A 119 -13.66 -28.93 20.10
CA SER A 119 -13.22 -29.32 21.45
C SER A 119 -11.72 -29.13 21.72
N LYS A 120 -10.95 -28.58 20.76
CA LYS A 120 -9.52 -28.27 20.95
C LYS A 120 -9.21 -26.84 20.56
N HIS A 121 -8.74 -26.07 21.54
CA HIS A 121 -8.06 -24.81 21.29
C HIS A 121 -6.75 -25.08 20.55
N LEU A 122 -6.57 -24.47 19.38
CA LEU A 122 -5.26 -24.40 18.73
C LEU A 122 -4.39 -23.43 19.53
N ASN A 123 -3.43 -23.97 20.27
CA ASN A 123 -2.35 -23.18 20.85
C ASN A 123 -1.44 -22.69 19.71
N LEU A 124 -1.76 -21.53 19.15
CA LEU A 124 -0.83 -20.74 18.35
C LEU A 124 0.19 -20.11 19.31
N THR A 125 1.20 -20.88 19.69
CA THR A 125 2.31 -20.39 20.48
C THR A 125 3.07 -19.33 19.66
N LEU A 126 3.19 -18.11 20.20
CA LEU A 126 4.06 -17.05 19.69
C LEU A 126 5.53 -17.40 19.96
N ASN A 127 6.02 -18.47 19.36
CA ASN A 127 7.45 -18.80 19.35
C ASN A 127 7.98 -18.62 17.93
N ASN A 128 8.36 -17.39 17.60
CA ASN A 128 9.44 -17.19 16.65
C ASN A 128 10.28 -15.99 17.09
N THR A 129 11.19 -16.29 18.00
CA THR A 129 12.34 -15.45 18.31
C THR A 129 13.14 -15.20 17.03
N ASN A 130 13.33 -13.92 16.71
CA ASN A 130 14.40 -13.38 15.88
C ASN A 130 14.73 -14.12 14.57
N LYS A 131 14.09 -13.69 13.48
CA LYS A 131 14.77 -13.49 12.20
C LYS A 131 14.12 -12.32 11.48
N TYR A 132 14.62 -11.12 11.73
CA TYR A 132 14.53 -10.04 10.74
C TYR A 132 15.31 -10.51 9.51
N LYS A 133 14.68 -11.31 8.64
CA LYS A 133 15.17 -11.46 7.27
C LYS A 133 14.99 -10.08 6.65
N SER A 134 16.09 -9.35 6.49
CA SER A 134 16.19 -8.29 5.50
C SER A 134 15.47 -8.77 4.24
N ILE A 135 14.41 -8.08 3.82
CA ILE A 135 13.83 -8.29 2.49
C ILE A 135 14.95 -7.90 1.53
N LYS A 136 15.76 -8.86 1.10
CA LYS A 136 16.70 -8.67 0.01
C LYS A 136 15.82 -8.36 -1.18
N VAL A 137 15.80 -7.11 -1.63
CA VAL A 137 15.25 -6.76 -2.93
C VAL A 137 15.98 -7.65 -3.92
N LYS A 138 15.29 -8.66 -4.46
CA LYS A 138 15.87 -9.56 -5.45
C LYS A 138 16.19 -8.67 -6.66
N LYS A 139 17.47 -8.41 -6.90
CA LYS A 139 17.95 -7.72 -8.09
C LYS A 139 18.34 -8.77 -9.12
N LEU A 140 17.89 -8.61 -10.36
CA LEU A 140 18.26 -9.47 -11.47
C LEU A 140 19.78 -9.39 -11.70
N SER A 141 20.39 -10.54 -11.94
CA SER A 141 21.77 -10.63 -12.43
C SER A 141 21.85 -10.08 -13.85
N GLU A 142 23.01 -9.59 -14.28
CA GLU A 142 23.27 -9.09 -15.64
C GLU A 142 22.93 -10.12 -16.74
N LYS A 143 23.12 -11.42 -16.46
CA LYS A 143 22.70 -12.50 -17.36
C LYS A 143 21.18 -12.62 -17.47
N GLN A 144 20.46 -12.39 -16.37
CA GLN A 144 18.99 -12.42 -16.38
C GLN A 144 18.43 -11.16 -17.05
N GLU A 145 19.10 -10.03 -16.89
CA GLU A 145 18.76 -8.77 -17.53
C GLU A 145 18.86 -8.87 -19.06
N SER A 146 19.99 -9.37 -19.57
CA SER A 146 20.16 -9.61 -21.01
C SER A 146 19.20 -10.67 -21.56
N TYR A 147 18.77 -11.64 -20.74
CA TYR A 147 17.71 -12.58 -21.13
C TYR A 147 16.34 -11.91 -21.21
N ALA A 148 16.01 -11.04 -20.24
CA ALA A 148 14.78 -10.25 -20.24
C ALA A 148 14.67 -9.37 -21.49
N GLU A 149 15.75 -8.70 -21.87
CA GLU A 149 15.81 -7.87 -23.08
C GLU A 149 15.61 -8.68 -24.36
N LYS A 150 16.23 -9.86 -24.46
CA LYS A 150 16.03 -10.76 -25.61
C LYS A 150 14.58 -11.21 -25.72
N LEU A 151 13.96 -11.54 -24.57
CA LEU A 151 12.57 -11.96 -24.53
C LEU A 151 11.64 -10.80 -24.92
N ALA A 152 11.84 -9.61 -24.37
CA ALA A 152 11.08 -8.41 -24.71
C ALA A 152 11.19 -8.05 -26.20
N ASN A 153 12.38 -8.18 -26.80
CA ASN A 153 12.57 -8.00 -28.24
C ASN A 153 11.77 -9.03 -29.05
N LYS A 154 11.70 -10.28 -28.61
CA LYS A 154 10.89 -11.32 -29.28
C LYS A 154 9.40 -10.98 -29.25
N TYR A 155 8.89 -10.48 -28.13
CA TYR A 155 7.52 -9.97 -28.03
C TYR A 155 7.32 -8.72 -28.90
N TRP A 156 8.24 -7.78 -28.87
CA TRP A 156 8.19 -6.55 -29.67
C TRP A 156 8.08 -6.84 -31.17
N SER A 157 8.90 -7.76 -31.68
CA SER A 157 8.85 -8.17 -33.09
C SER A 157 7.56 -8.91 -33.45
N ARG A 158 7.04 -9.78 -32.56
CA ARG A 158 5.85 -10.59 -32.82
C ARG A 158 4.56 -9.77 -32.77
N TYR A 159 4.48 -8.82 -31.85
CA TYR A 159 3.30 -8.01 -31.57
C TYR A 159 3.48 -6.54 -31.96
N GLN A 160 4.36 -6.26 -32.94
CA GLN A 160 4.66 -4.90 -33.39
C GLN A 160 3.41 -4.10 -33.82
N HIS A 161 2.37 -4.79 -34.29
CA HIS A 161 1.11 -4.20 -34.74
C HIS A 161 0.13 -3.88 -33.59
N GLU A 162 0.35 -4.42 -32.38
CA GLU A 162 -0.54 -4.25 -31.22
C GLU A 162 -0.18 -3.02 -30.36
N GLN A 163 0.76 -2.18 -30.82
CA GLN A 163 1.13 -0.90 -30.18
C GLN A 163 1.56 -1.02 -28.71
N PHE A 164 2.10 -2.17 -28.30
CA PHE A 164 2.77 -2.25 -27.00
C PHE A 164 3.93 -1.26 -26.93
N ALA A 165 4.34 -0.88 -25.73
CA ALA A 165 5.56 -0.12 -25.50
C ALA A 165 6.68 -1.06 -25.05
N PHE A 166 7.89 -0.90 -25.61
CA PHE A 166 9.00 -1.83 -25.38
C PHE A 166 9.37 -1.88 -23.89
N GLU A 167 9.35 -0.73 -23.24
CA GLU A 167 9.58 -0.58 -21.80
C GLU A 167 8.58 -1.39 -20.96
N SER A 168 7.32 -1.48 -21.38
CA SER A 168 6.29 -2.26 -20.69
C SER A 168 6.57 -3.76 -20.82
N LEU A 169 6.91 -4.22 -22.02
CA LEU A 169 7.29 -5.63 -22.24
C LEU A 169 8.53 -6.02 -21.44
N LEU A 170 9.52 -5.12 -21.37
CA LEU A 170 10.74 -5.35 -20.59
C LEU A 170 10.45 -5.40 -19.08
N ALA A 171 9.56 -4.54 -18.57
CA ALA A 171 9.14 -4.56 -17.18
C ALA A 171 8.42 -5.87 -16.81
N ASP A 172 7.57 -6.37 -17.69
CA ASP A 172 6.85 -7.64 -17.50
C ASP A 172 7.83 -8.82 -17.49
N CYS A 173 8.78 -8.85 -18.45
CA CYS A 173 9.83 -9.86 -18.50
C CYS A 173 10.69 -9.87 -17.22
N ARG A 174 11.06 -8.69 -16.69
CA ARG A 174 11.78 -8.55 -15.42
C ARG A 174 10.95 -9.08 -14.24
N THR A 175 9.66 -8.73 -14.21
CA THR A 175 8.74 -9.14 -13.14
C THR A 175 8.60 -10.65 -13.09
N TYR A 176 8.46 -11.29 -14.26
CA TYR A 176 8.42 -12.74 -14.38
C TYR A 176 9.72 -13.42 -13.92
N LEU A 177 10.89 -12.90 -14.30
CA LEU A 177 12.16 -13.49 -13.88
C LEU A 177 12.43 -13.38 -12.37
N LEU A 178 11.77 -12.43 -11.70
CA LEU A 178 11.80 -12.28 -10.24
C LEU A 178 10.84 -13.23 -9.51
N SER A 179 9.85 -13.78 -10.22
CA SER A 179 8.85 -14.72 -9.71
C SER A 179 9.33 -16.18 -9.77
N SER A 180 8.42 -17.14 -9.62
CA SER A 180 8.71 -18.57 -9.74
C SER A 180 8.72 -19.06 -11.20
N GLN A 181 8.51 -18.14 -12.17
CA GLN A 181 8.52 -18.42 -13.60
C GLN A 181 7.52 -19.51 -14.03
N THR A 182 6.30 -19.46 -13.48
CA THR A 182 5.18 -20.32 -13.90
C THR A 182 4.26 -19.57 -14.88
N ASP A 183 3.49 -20.31 -15.68
CA ASP A 183 2.52 -19.68 -16.59
C ASP A 183 1.46 -18.85 -15.84
N ASP A 184 1.12 -19.27 -14.61
CA ASP A 184 0.22 -18.52 -13.73
C ASP A 184 0.82 -17.19 -13.25
N ASP A 185 2.14 -17.17 -12.96
CA ASP A 185 2.84 -15.93 -12.61
C ASP A 185 2.83 -14.93 -13.77
N TRP A 186 2.98 -15.40 -15.01
CA TRP A 186 2.90 -14.53 -16.19
C TRP A 186 1.48 -13.99 -16.39
N LYS A 187 0.46 -14.84 -16.26
CA LYS A 187 -0.95 -14.41 -16.32
C LYS A 187 -1.29 -13.39 -15.24
N ALA A 188 -0.70 -13.51 -14.05
CA ALA A 188 -0.89 -12.57 -12.95
C ALA A 188 -0.33 -11.16 -13.24
N ILE A 189 0.60 -11.00 -14.19
CA ILE A 189 1.07 -9.68 -14.67
C ILE A 189 -0.05 -8.95 -15.43
N GLY A 190 -0.96 -9.69 -16.07
CA GLY A 190 -2.17 -9.12 -16.69
C GLY A 190 -1.92 -8.38 -18.01
N ASN A 191 -0.81 -8.66 -18.70
CA ASN A 191 -0.46 -8.03 -19.98
C ASN A 191 -1.21 -8.61 -21.19
N GLY A 192 -1.98 -9.70 -21.01
CA GLY A 192 -2.75 -10.34 -22.07
C GLY A 192 -1.90 -11.10 -23.11
N LEU A 193 -0.59 -11.20 -22.90
CA LEU A 193 0.34 -11.90 -23.79
C LEU A 193 0.47 -13.37 -23.39
N PRO A 194 0.75 -14.28 -24.36
CA PRO A 194 1.01 -15.67 -24.04
C PRO A 194 2.30 -15.79 -23.21
N PRO A 195 2.41 -16.82 -22.35
CA PRO A 195 3.56 -17.01 -21.48
C PRO A 195 4.85 -17.23 -22.27
N PRO A 196 6.02 -16.91 -21.68
CA PRO A 196 7.32 -17.03 -22.36
C PRO A 196 7.62 -18.44 -22.88
N SER A 197 7.06 -19.46 -22.22
CA SER A 197 7.11 -20.87 -22.63
C SER A 197 6.57 -21.11 -24.05
N GLU A 198 5.51 -20.40 -24.45
CA GLU A 198 4.91 -20.51 -25.78
C GLU A 198 5.65 -19.68 -26.83
N VAL A 199 6.24 -18.56 -26.41
CA VAL A 199 6.95 -17.65 -27.31
C VAL A 199 8.35 -18.17 -27.64
N VAL A 200 9.02 -18.89 -26.73
CA VAL A 200 10.39 -19.41 -26.96
C VAL A 200 10.43 -20.61 -27.91
N ASN A 201 9.36 -21.41 -28.02
CA ASN A 201 9.31 -22.68 -28.76
C ASN A 201 8.97 -22.59 -30.27
N ILE A 202 9.10 -21.41 -30.89
CA ILE A 202 8.89 -21.15 -32.32
C ILE A 202 9.98 -20.21 -32.81
#